data_AF-A0A9P3CHR1-F1
#
_entry.id   AF-A0A9P3CHR1-F1
#
_cell.length_a   1.000
_cell.length_b   1.000
_cell.length_c   1.000
_cell.angle_alpha   90.00
_cell.angle_beta   90.00
_cell.angle_gamma   90.00
#
_symmetry.space_group_name_H-M   'P 1'
#
loop_
_entity.id
_entity.type
_entity.pdbx_description
1 polymer ?
#
loop_
_entity_poly.entity_id
_entity_poly.type
_entity_poly.pdbx_seq_one_letter_code
_entity_poly.pdbx_strand_id
1 'polypeptide(L)'
;MADENIYDEIEIEDMTFDETLQIYHYPCPCGDRFEINIDDLRDGEEIAVCPSCSLQIRVIFDLEDLPKPDGGEQQKPQTAPQQVAAAA
;
A
#
# COMPACT_ATOMS: atom_id res chain seq x y z
N MET A 1 -14.47 -4.57 22.90
CA MET A 1 -13.38 -3.76 23.47
C MET A 1 -12.06 -4.40 23.04
N ALA A 2 -11.72 -4.34 21.75
CA ALA A 2 -10.40 -4.75 21.23
C ALA A 2 -10.15 -4.28 19.79
N ASP A 3 -10.82 -3.21 19.32
CA ASP A 3 -10.61 -2.64 17.99
C ASP A 3 -9.77 -1.37 18.13
N GLU A 4 -8.52 -1.49 18.60
CA GLU A 4 -7.72 -0.34 19.08
C GLU A 4 -6.25 -0.39 18.65
N ASN A 5 -5.96 -1.02 17.50
CA ASN A 5 -4.60 -0.99 16.93
C ASN A 5 -4.52 -0.64 15.44
N ILE A 6 -5.66 -0.34 14.79
CA ILE A 6 -5.67 0.19 13.43
C ILE A 6 -5.60 1.71 13.51
N TYR A 7 -4.55 2.28 12.92
CA TYR A 7 -4.27 3.71 12.90
C TYR A 7 -5.14 4.43 11.88
N ASP A 8 -5.26 3.86 10.67
CA ASP A 8 -6.09 4.41 9.59
C ASP A 8 -6.46 3.32 8.59
N GLU A 9 -7.43 3.63 7.72
CA GLU A 9 -7.87 2.81 6.60
C GLU A 9 -7.39 3.48 5.30
N ILE A 10 -6.50 2.80 4.57
CA ILE A 10 -5.85 3.34 3.36
C ILE A 10 -6.22 2.46 2.18
N GLU A 11 -6.57 3.09 1.06
CA GLU A 11 -6.85 2.37 -0.19
C GLU A 11 -5.55 1.88 -0.83
N ILE A 12 -5.59 0.68 -1.40
CA ILE A 12 -4.42 0.07 -2.07
C ILE A 12 -3.89 0.92 -3.23
N GLU A 13 -4.75 1.78 -3.81
CA GLU A 13 -4.41 2.74 -4.86
C GLU A 13 -3.43 3.84 -4.41
N ASP A 14 -3.42 4.18 -3.10
CA ASP A 14 -2.53 5.18 -2.48
C ASP A 14 -1.20 4.55 -2.02
N MET A 15 -1.12 3.22 -2.01
CA MET A 15 0.09 2.48 -1.68
C MET A 15 1.01 2.34 -2.90
N THR A 16 2.31 2.28 -2.65
CA THR A 16 3.29 2.00 -3.70
C THR A 16 3.53 0.49 -3.78
N PHE A 17 3.22 -0.10 -4.93
CA PHE A 17 3.47 -1.51 -5.21
C PHE A 17 4.88 -1.74 -5.74
N ASP A 18 5.63 -2.64 -5.13
CA ASP A 18 6.90 -3.13 -5.64
C ASP A 18 6.69 -4.51 -6.31
N GLU A 19 6.77 -4.55 -7.64
CA GLU A 19 6.57 -5.78 -8.42
C GLU A 19 7.69 -6.82 -8.22
N THR A 20 8.89 -6.38 -7.82
CA THR A 20 10.05 -7.28 -7.65
C THR A 20 9.95 -8.05 -6.35
N LEU A 21 9.52 -7.37 -5.29
CA LEU A 21 9.34 -7.95 -3.97
C LEU A 21 7.91 -8.41 -3.70
N GLN A 22 6.96 -8.00 -4.55
CA GLN A 22 5.52 -8.25 -4.41
C GLN A 22 4.94 -7.69 -3.10
N ILE A 23 5.41 -6.50 -2.71
CA ILE A 23 5.00 -5.83 -1.47
C ILE A 23 4.41 -4.46 -1.74
N TYR A 24 3.38 -4.10 -0.99
CA TYR A 24 2.84 -2.75 -0.93
C TYR A 24 3.46 -2.01 0.23
N HIS A 25 3.88 -0.77 -0.01
CA HIS A 25 4.46 0.08 1.01
C HIS A 25 3.83 1.47 1.04
N TYR A 26 3.68 2.01 2.25
CA TYR A 26 3.05 3.30 2.51
C TYR A 26 3.87 4.16 3.48
N PRO A 27 4.08 5.46 3.22
CA PRO A 27 4.82 6.33 4.13
C PRO A 27 4.12 6.44 5.48
N CYS A 28 4.82 6.04 6.55
CA CYS A 28 4.30 6.12 7.90
C CYS A 28 4.65 7.47 8.54
N PRO A 29 3.74 8.12 9.29
CA PRO A 29 4.02 9.38 9.99
C PRO A 29 5.16 9.28 11.02
N CYS A 30 5.59 8.07 11.41
CA CYS A 30 6.72 7.87 12.31
C CYS A 30 8.10 8.03 11.63
N GLY A 31 8.13 8.17 10.29
CA GLY A 31 9.35 8.37 9.50
C GLY A 31 9.85 7.11 8.77
N ASP A 32 9.20 5.97 9.00
CA ASP A 32 9.41 4.71 8.28
C ASP A 32 8.25 4.45 7.29
N ARG A 33 8.08 3.21 6.86
CA ARG A 33 7.02 2.77 5.93
C ARG A 33 6.30 1.55 6.47
N PHE A 34 4.99 1.50 6.24
CA PHE A 34 4.22 0.27 6.36
C PHE A 34 4.57 -0.64 5.20
N GLU A 35 4.55 -1.95 5.44
CA GLU A 35 4.78 -2.98 4.43
C GLU A 35 3.77 -4.11 4.59
N ILE A 36 3.26 -4.63 3.47
CA ILE A 36 2.38 -5.80 3.41
C ILE A 36 2.59 -6.55 2.11
N ASN A 37 2.56 -7.88 2.13
CA ASN A 37 2.70 -8.66 0.90
C ASN A 37 1.38 -8.74 0.15
N ILE A 38 1.45 -8.82 -1.17
CA ILE A 38 0.27 -9.08 -1.99
C ILE A 38 -0.32 -10.48 -1.74
N ASP A 39 0.50 -11.45 -1.33
CA ASP A 39 0.02 -12.81 -1.06
C ASP A 39 -0.87 -12.82 0.19
N ASP A 40 -0.48 -12.08 1.23
CA ASP A 40 -1.27 -11.88 2.44
C ASP A 40 -2.59 -11.16 2.12
N LEU A 41 -2.56 -10.11 1.29
CA LEU A 41 -3.77 -9.46 0.78
C LEU A 41 -4.69 -10.44 0.04
N ARG A 42 -4.14 -11.37 -0.76
CA ARG A 42 -4.94 -12.40 -1.45
C ARG A 42 -5.54 -13.44 -0.51
N ASP A 43 -4.90 -13.72 0.63
CA ASP A 43 -5.44 -14.60 1.67
C ASP A 43 -6.55 -13.90 2.50
N GLY A 44 -6.71 -12.58 2.33
CA GLY A 44 -7.67 -11.75 3.05
C GLY A 44 -7.06 -11.02 4.26
N GLU A 45 -5.73 -11.01 4.37
CA GLU A 45 -5.02 -10.23 5.38
C GLU A 45 -4.79 -8.80 4.87
N GLU A 46 -5.62 -7.89 5.37
CA GLU A 46 -5.64 -6.46 5.03
C GLU A 46 -4.83 -5.60 6.00
N ILE A 47 -3.96 -6.19 6.83
CA ILE A 47 -3.30 -5.48 7.92
C ILE A 47 -1.83 -5.21 7.59
N ALA A 48 -1.51 -3.97 7.22
CA ALA A 48 -0.13 -3.58 7.00
C ALA A 48 0.51 -3.08 8.29
N VAL A 49 1.73 -3.54 8.57
CA VAL A 49 2.42 -3.27 9.83
C VAL A 49 3.66 -2.43 9.58
N CYS A 50 3.92 -1.44 10.44
CA CYS A 50 5.18 -0.70 10.40
C CYS A 50 6.18 -1.30 11.41
N PRO A 51 7.39 -1.71 10.97
CA PRO A 51 8.38 -2.33 11.85
C PRO A 51 8.92 -1.39 12.93
N SER A 52 8.82 -0.07 12.74
CA SER A 52 9.41 0.91 13.65
C SER A 52 8.47 1.43 14.72
N CYS A 53 7.18 1.58 14.42
CA CYS A 53 6.21 2.16 15.34
C CYS A 53 5.12 1.18 15.79
N SER A 54 5.16 -0.08 15.35
CA SER A 54 4.17 -1.13 15.68
C SER A 54 2.72 -0.75 15.36
N LEU A 55 2.52 0.35 14.62
CA LEU A 55 1.23 0.76 14.12
C LEU A 55 0.80 -0.24 13.05
N GLN A 56 -0.50 -0.44 12.98
CA GLN A 56 -1.13 -1.25 11.97
C GLN A 56 -2.11 -0.35 11.21
N ILE A 57 -2.19 -0.49 9.90
CA ILE A 57 -3.19 0.19 9.07
C ILE A 57 -4.01 -0.88 8.37
N ARG A 58 -5.27 -0.58 8.08
CA ARG A 58 -6.12 -1.44 7.28
C ARG A 58 -6.01 -1.01 5.81
N VAL A 59 -5.71 -1.96 4.95
CA VAL A 59 -5.63 -1.75 3.51
C VAL A 59 -6.97 -2.13 2.89
N ILE A 60 -7.66 -1.15 2.33
CA ILE A 60 -8.89 -1.40 1.58
C ILE A 60 -8.48 -1.76 0.15
N PHE A 61 -8.80 -2.99 -0.26
CA PHE A 61 -8.52 -3.50 -1.60
C PHE A 61 -9.69 -4.32 -2.12
N ASP A 62 -9.82 -4.35 -3.45
CA ASP A 62 -10.70 -5.27 -4.14
C ASP A 62 -9.86 -6.33 -4.88
N LEU A 63 -10.36 -7.57 -4.95
CA LEU A 63 -9.68 -8.68 -5.63
C LEU A 63 -9.44 -8.41 -7.13
N GLU A 64 -10.18 -7.47 -7.72
CA GLU A 64 -10.03 -7.02 -9.10
C GLU A 64 -8.90 -6.01 -9.30
N ASP A 65 -8.48 -5.30 -8.25
CA ASP A 65 -7.41 -4.30 -8.30
C ASP A 65 -6.02 -4.94 -8.12
N LEU A 66 -5.97 -6.08 -7.43
CA LEU A 66 -4.72 -6.81 -7.24
C LEU A 66 -4.16 -7.32 -8.57
N PRO A 67 -2.88 -7.03 -8.90
CA PRO A 67 -2.27 -7.54 -10.11
C PRO A 67 -2.28 -9.07 -10.07
N LYS A 68 -2.89 -9.69 -11.09
CA LYS A 68 -3.00 -11.15 -11.19
C LYS A 68 -1.60 -11.75 -11.36
N PRO A 69 -1.31 -12.92 -10.76
CA PRO A 69 -0.07 -13.64 -11.07
C PRO A 69 -0.15 -14.07 -12.55
N ASP A 70 0.63 -13.41 -13.39
CA ASP A 70 0.79 -13.58 -14.84
C ASP A 70 -0.35 -14.30 -15.58
N GLY A 71 -1.30 -13.50 -16.07
CA GLY A 71 -2.41 -14.01 -16.88
C GLY A 71 -3.36 -12.97 -17.44
N GLY A 72 -2.86 -11.82 -17.91
CA GLY A 72 -3.61 -10.93 -18.80
C GLY A 72 -3.91 -9.53 -18.26
N GLU A 73 -3.41 -8.54 -19.02
CA GLU A 73 -3.79 -7.12 -19.11
C GLU A 73 -4.65 -6.52 -17.99
N GLN A 74 -4.15 -5.45 -17.36
CA GLN A 74 -4.80 -4.14 -17.40
C GLN A 74 -3.85 -3.03 -16.95
N GLN A 75 -4.13 -1.87 -17.51
CA GLN A 75 -3.23 -0.76 -17.77
C GLN A 75 -3.79 0.45 -17.06
N LYS A 76 -2.99 1.17 -16.26
CA LYS A 76 -3.19 2.62 -16.14
C LYS A 76 -1.90 3.36 -15.75
N PRO A 77 -1.42 4.29 -16.59
CA PRO A 77 -0.26 5.11 -16.29
C PRO A 77 -0.67 6.26 -15.37
N GLN A 78 -0.19 6.24 -14.12
CA GLN A 78 -0.32 7.37 -13.21
C GLN A 78 0.87 8.31 -13.42
N THR A 79 0.88 8.99 -14.58
CA THR A 79 1.80 10.10 -14.80
C THR A 79 1.35 11.26 -13.91
N ALA A 80 1.89 11.36 -12.70
CA ALA A 80 1.83 12.60 -11.94
C ALA A 80 2.81 13.61 -12.58
N PRO A 81 2.34 14.73 -13.17
CA PRO A 81 3.25 15.79 -13.57
C PRO A 81 3.79 16.49 -12.32
N GLN A 82 4.97 16.04 -11.90
CA GLN A 82 6.16 16.84 -11.65
C GLN A 82 5.93 18.20 -10.95
N GLN A 83 6.23 18.22 -9.65
CA GLN A 83 6.72 19.41 -8.98
C GLN A 83 7.99 19.90 -9.69
N VAL A 84 8.05 21.17 -10.10
CA VAL A 84 9.22 22.05 -10.00
C VAL A 84 8.85 23.47 -10.44
N ALA A 85 8.91 24.43 -9.52
CA ALA A 85 9.35 25.79 -9.81
C ALA A 85 9.77 26.47 -8.50
N ALA A 86 11.06 26.33 -8.21
CA ALA A 86 11.77 27.09 -7.20
C ALA A 86 12.00 28.53 -7.70
N ALA A 87 12.03 29.45 -6.73
CA ALA A 87 12.90 30.62 -6.61
C ALA A 87 13.17 31.51 -7.84
N ALA A 88 12.71 32.77 -7.74
CA ALA A 88 13.42 33.94 -8.21
C ALA A 88 13.33 35.04 -7.13
#